data_AF-A0A0P0RMU9-F1
#
_entry.id   AF-A0A0P0RMU9-F1
#
_cell.length_a   1.000
_cell.length_b   1.000
_cell.length_c   1.000
_cell.angle_alpha   90.00
_cell.angle_beta   90.00
_cell.angle_gamma   90.00
#
_symmetry.space_group_name_H-M   'P 1'
#
loop_
_entity.id
_entity.type
_entity.pdbx_description
1 polymer ?
#
loop_
_entity_poly.entity_id
_entity_poly.type
_entity_poly.pdbx_seq_one_letter_code
_entity_poly.pdbx_strand_id
1 'polypeptide(L)'
;MSKLVPEDFPRHIAPASLAGAHPKLAGRLIDGKFVVGLTEEERFERWDICEDLAQQLVGVARREASKYPENSRDVTLARVRRGLEDKRWTSAVETDWLMARLRSLLEWQ
;
A
#
# COMPACT_ATOMS: atom_id res chain seq x y z
N MET A 1 0.05 1.56 23.75
CA MET A 1 0.97 2.27 22.83
C MET A 1 0.12 2.72 21.65
N SER A 2 0.01 4.01 21.41
CA SER A 2 -0.73 4.57 20.28
C SER A 2 -0.10 4.04 18.99
N LYS A 3 -0.85 3.20 18.29
CA LYS A 3 -0.54 2.69 16.95
C LYS A 3 -0.64 3.88 15.97
N LEU A 4 0.46 4.61 15.80
CA LEU A 4 0.49 5.84 15.00
C LEU A 4 0.59 5.50 13.51
N VAL A 5 -0.55 5.47 12.83
CA VAL A 5 -0.58 5.42 11.38
C VAL A 5 -0.38 6.83 10.81
N PRO A 6 0.60 7.06 9.92
CA PRO A 6 0.89 8.36 9.31
C PRO A 6 -0.35 9.02 8.72
N GLU A 7 -0.50 10.34 8.82
CA GLU A 7 -1.72 11.05 8.36
C GLU A 7 -1.96 10.94 6.85
N ASP A 8 -0.90 10.77 6.08
CA ASP A 8 -0.91 10.57 4.63
C ASP A 8 -1.34 9.17 4.20
N PHE A 9 -1.40 8.20 5.12
CA PHE A 9 -1.93 6.87 4.80
C PHE A 9 -3.45 6.92 4.56
N PRO A 10 -3.97 6.28 3.50
CA PRO A 10 -5.38 6.37 3.12
C PRO A 10 -6.36 6.03 4.26
N ARG A 11 -7.39 6.87 4.43
CA ARG A 11 -8.48 6.66 5.41
C ARG A 11 -9.73 6.03 4.80
N HIS A 12 -9.93 6.23 3.50
CA HIS A 12 -11.05 5.68 2.75
C HIS A 12 -10.53 4.77 1.65
N ILE A 13 -10.40 3.49 1.98
CA ILE A 13 -10.11 2.46 1.00
C ILE A 13 -11.48 1.86 0.69
N ALA A 14 -12.06 2.22 -0.45
CA ALA A 14 -13.21 1.47 -0.96
C ALA A 14 -12.80 -0.01 -0.93
N PRO A 15 -13.63 -0.94 -0.42
CA PRO A 15 -13.22 -2.32 -0.25
C PRO A 15 -12.80 -2.85 -1.62
N ALA A 16 -11.49 -2.90 -1.85
CA ALA A 16 -10.95 -3.65 -2.94
C ALA A 16 -11.36 -5.08 -2.61
N SER A 17 -12.27 -5.64 -3.41
CA SER A 17 -12.67 -7.03 -3.32
C SER A 17 -11.43 -7.90 -3.50
N LEU A 18 -10.71 -8.11 -2.39
CA LEU A 18 -9.68 -9.12 -2.25
C LEU A 18 -10.44 -10.45 -2.27
N ALA A 19 -10.62 -10.96 -3.49
CA ALA A 19 -11.14 -12.30 -3.72
C ALA A 19 -10.10 -13.30 -3.19
N GLY A 20 -10.30 -13.75 -1.96
CA GLY A 20 -9.52 -14.82 -1.35
C GLY A 20 -9.38 -14.66 0.15
N ALA A 21 -10.17 -15.46 0.88
CA ALA A 21 -10.20 -15.64 2.34
C ALA A 21 -11.05 -14.64 3.16
N HIS A 22 -12.24 -15.15 3.51
CA HIS A 22 -13.22 -14.70 4.52
C HIS A 22 -14.25 -13.62 4.14
N PRO A 23 -15.53 -14.01 3.92
CA PRO A 23 -16.62 -13.06 3.76
C PRO A 23 -17.07 -12.55 5.14
N LYS A 24 -16.51 -11.41 5.59
CA LYS A 24 -17.09 -10.62 6.70
C LYS A 24 -17.01 -9.10 6.50
N LEU A 25 -16.68 -8.63 5.29
CA LEU A 25 -16.53 -7.21 4.98
C LEU A 25 -17.51 -6.73 3.90
N ALA A 26 -18.80 -6.97 4.14
CA ALA A 26 -19.87 -6.20 3.52
C ALA A 26 -20.76 -5.69 4.66
N GLY A 27 -20.35 -4.57 5.28
CA GLY A 27 -21.09 -3.85 6.33
C GLY A 27 -21.30 -4.64 7.63
N ARG A 28 -20.45 -4.42 8.64
CA ARG A 28 -20.78 -4.78 10.02
C ARG A 28 -21.39 -3.56 10.72
N LEU A 29 -22.66 -3.71 11.10
CA LEU A 29 -23.33 -2.83 12.04
C LEU A 29 -22.64 -3.01 13.40
N ILE A 30 -21.90 -2.01 13.88
CA ILE A 30 -21.36 -1.97 15.24
C ILE A 30 -22.18 -0.94 16.01
N ASP A 31 -22.84 -1.35 17.10
CA ASP A 31 -23.70 -0.49 17.93
C ASP A 31 -24.77 0.32 17.16
N GLY A 32 -25.39 -0.28 16.15
CA GLY A 32 -26.45 0.38 15.39
C GLY A 32 -25.96 1.50 14.45
N LYS A 33 -24.64 1.68 14.29
CA LYS A 33 -24.04 2.66 13.38
C LYS A 33 -23.44 1.97 12.16
N PHE A 34 -23.82 2.47 10.98
CA PHE A 34 -23.20 2.13 9.72
C PHE A 34 -21.81 2.79 9.69
N VAL A 35 -20.74 2.00 9.85
CA VAL A 35 -19.37 2.53 9.71
C VAL A 35 -19.03 2.54 8.23
N VAL A 36 -18.87 3.74 7.66
CA VAL A 36 -18.39 3.96 6.30
C VAL A 36 -16.89 4.26 6.38
N GLY A 37 -16.04 3.28 6.08
CA GLY A 37 -14.57 3.41 6.13
C GLY A 37 -13.90 2.38 7.05
N LEU A 38 -12.57 2.38 7.08
CA LEU A 38 -11.79 1.53 7.98
C LEU A 38 -11.85 2.10 9.40
N THR A 39 -12.00 1.24 10.41
CA THR A 39 -11.71 1.59 11.80
C THR A 39 -10.23 1.95 11.97
N GLU A 40 -9.84 2.59 13.09
CA GLU A 40 -8.43 2.90 13.35
C GLU A 40 -7.54 1.65 13.41
N GLU A 41 -8.08 0.53 13.93
CA GLU A 41 -7.38 -0.74 13.96
C GLU A 41 -7.20 -1.34 12.57
N GLU A 42 -8.25 -1.39 11.75
CA GLU A 42 -8.14 -1.87 10.37
C GLU A 42 -7.22 -0.97 9.53
N ARG A 43 -7.25 0.35 9.76
CA ARG A 43 -6.32 1.29 9.13
C ARG A 43 -4.88 1.00 9.53
N PHE A 44 -4.64 0.66 10.79
CA PHE A 44 -3.31 0.25 11.25
C PHE A 44 -2.84 -1.05 10.64
N GLU A 45 -3.67 -2.09 10.62
CA GLU A 45 -3.31 -3.36 9.97
C GLU A 45 -2.99 -3.17 8.49
N ARG A 46 -3.79 -2.33 7.83
CA ARG A 46 -3.60 -2.02 6.41
C ARG A 46 -2.32 -1.22 6.17
N TRP A 47 -2.02 -0.26 7.03
CA TRP A 47 -0.77 0.48 7.01
C TRP A 47 0.43 -0.43 7.27
N ASP A 48 0.38 -1.30 8.28
CA ASP A 48 1.47 -2.20 8.65
C ASP A 48 1.87 -3.11 7.48
N ILE A 49 0.87 -3.66 6.77
CA ILE A 49 1.11 -4.49 5.58
C ILE A 49 1.67 -3.66 4.41
N CYS A 50 1.22 -2.42 4.22
CA CYS A 50 1.77 -1.55 3.19
C CYS A 50 3.21 -1.09 3.53
N GLU A 51 3.50 -0.80 4.79
CA GLU A 51 4.85 -0.42 5.23
C GLU A 51 5.83 -1.60 5.04
N ASP A 52 5.47 -2.81 5.44
CA ASP A 52 6.29 -4.01 5.19
C ASP A 52 6.53 -4.22 3.69
N LEU A 53 5.49 -4.11 2.87
CA LEU A 53 5.61 -4.21 1.41
C LEU A 53 6.54 -3.12 0.85
N ALA A 54 6.44 -1.88 1.33
CA ALA A 54 7.35 -0.81 0.90
C ALA A 54 8.81 -1.15 1.21
N GLN A 55 9.10 -1.68 2.39
CA GLN A 55 10.45 -2.12 2.77
C GLN A 55 10.97 -3.25 1.87
N GLN A 56 10.12 -4.23 1.52
CA GLN A 56 10.51 -5.29 0.59
C GLN A 56 10.81 -4.74 -0.82
N LEU A 57 10.00 -3.78 -1.29
CA LEU A 57 10.16 -3.17 -2.61
C LEU A 57 11.42 -2.32 -2.74
N VAL A 58 11.98 -1.79 -1.65
CA VAL A 58 13.30 -1.13 -1.66
C VAL A 58 14.37 -2.08 -2.24
N GLY A 59 14.37 -3.34 -1.79
CA GLY A 59 15.28 -4.36 -2.29
C GLY A 59 15.06 -4.68 -3.77
N VAL A 60 13.79 -4.76 -4.18
CA VAL A 60 13.42 -4.99 -5.59
C VAL A 60 13.88 -3.84 -6.48
N ALA A 61 13.56 -2.60 -6.11
CA ALA A 61 13.89 -1.39 -6.86
C ALA A 61 15.40 -1.21 -7.00
N ARG A 62 16.17 -1.40 -5.93
CA ARG A 62 17.64 -1.33 -5.98
C ARG A 62 18.24 -2.39 -6.89
N ARG A 63 17.76 -3.65 -6.81
CA ARG A 63 18.22 -4.73 -7.69
C ARG A 63 17.92 -4.43 -9.15
N GLU A 64 16.73 -3.92 -9.45
CA GLU A 64 16.32 -3.57 -10.81
C GLU A 64 17.15 -2.40 -11.35
N ALA A 65 17.40 -1.36 -10.54
CA ALA A 65 18.26 -0.24 -10.92
C ALA A 65 19.71 -0.66 -11.16
N SER A 66 20.26 -1.57 -10.35
CA SER A 66 21.60 -2.11 -10.58
C SER A 66 21.67 -3.02 -11.81
N LYS A 67 20.59 -3.73 -12.14
CA LYS A 67 20.51 -4.60 -13.32
C LYS A 67 20.43 -3.80 -14.62
N TYR A 68 19.79 -2.64 -14.59
CA TYR A 68 19.62 -1.76 -15.73
C TYR A 68 20.05 -0.32 -15.40
N PRO A 69 21.36 -0.07 -15.24
CA PRO A 69 21.88 1.24 -14.84
C PRO A 69 21.60 2.35 -15.85
N GLU A 70 21.28 2.00 -17.10
CA GLU A 70 20.85 2.93 -18.15
C GLU A 70 19.44 3.50 -17.94
N ASN A 71 18.60 2.83 -17.13
CA ASN A 71 17.26 3.32 -16.84
C ASN A 71 17.30 4.40 -15.76
N SER A 72 16.50 5.44 -15.95
CA SER A 72 16.26 6.41 -14.89
C SER A 72 15.54 5.77 -13.71
N ARG A 73 15.67 6.38 -12.53
CA ARG A 73 14.97 5.98 -11.32
C ARG A 73 13.46 5.94 -11.53
N ASP A 74 12.91 6.90 -12.28
CA ASP A 74 11.49 6.94 -12.65
C ASP A 74 11.05 5.74 -13.48
N VAL A 75 11.87 5.30 -14.44
CA VAL A 75 11.58 4.10 -15.24
C VAL A 75 11.55 2.86 -14.34
N THR A 76 12.50 2.74 -13.42
CA THR A 76 12.52 1.64 -12.43
C THR A 76 11.28 1.68 -11.53
N LEU A 77 10.92 2.85 -11.00
CA LEU A 77 9.72 3.02 -10.17
C LEU A 77 8.43 2.71 -10.93
N ALA A 78 8.33 3.10 -12.20
CA ALA A 78 7.19 2.79 -13.05
C ALA A 78 7.02 1.28 -13.26
N ARG A 79 8.12 0.54 -13.43
CA ARG A 79 8.09 -0.93 -13.51
C ARG A 79 7.64 -1.57 -12.20
N VAL A 80 8.14 -1.07 -11.06
CA VAL A 80 7.71 -1.53 -9.74
C VAL A 80 6.22 -1.29 -9.54
N ARG A 81 5.72 -0.09 -9.87
CA ARG A 81 4.29 0.25 -9.81
C ARG A 81 3.45 -0.71 -10.65
N ARG A 82 3.85 -0.95 -11.89
CA ARG A 82 3.16 -1.88 -12.78
C ARG A 82 3.10 -3.30 -12.20
N GLY A 83 4.20 -3.76 -11.60
CA GLY A 83 4.24 -5.06 -10.91
C GLY A 83 3.29 -5.15 -9.71
N LEU A 84 3.01 -4.05 -9.01
CA LEU A 84 1.99 -4.00 -7.95
C LEU A 84 0.57 -4.04 -8.52
N GLU A 85 0.31 -3.25 -9.57
CA GLU A 85 -1.00 -3.18 -10.24
C GLU A 85 -1.39 -4.52 -10.86
N ASP A 86 -0.45 -5.21 -11.51
CA ASP A 86 -0.69 -6.52 -12.13
C ASP A 86 -1.04 -7.59 -11.08
N LYS A 87 -0.43 -7.51 -9.90
CA LYS A 87 -0.68 -8.44 -8.79
C LYS A 87 -1.96 -8.13 -8.01
N ARG A 88 -2.47 -6.89 -8.10
CA ARG A 88 -3.65 -6.41 -7.36
C ARG A 88 -3.57 -6.64 -5.85
N TRP A 89 -2.37 -6.57 -5.28
CA TRP A 89 -2.14 -6.71 -3.84
C TRP A 89 -2.66 -5.52 -3.03
N THR A 90 -2.79 -4.37 -3.68
CA THR A 90 -3.21 -3.10 -3.09
C THR A 90 -4.24 -2.42 -3.98
N SER A 91 -5.11 -1.63 -3.37
CA SER A 91 -5.96 -0.67 -4.08
C SER A 91 -5.11 0.39 -4.79
N ALA A 92 -5.72 1.15 -5.70
CA ALA A 92 -5.02 2.24 -6.39
C ALA A 92 -4.47 3.28 -5.39
N VAL A 93 -5.26 3.66 -4.38
CA VAL A 93 -4.86 4.67 -3.38
C VAL A 93 -3.72 4.17 -2.49
N GLU A 94 -3.75 2.90 -2.10
CA GLU A 94 -2.62 2.28 -1.37
C GLU A 94 -1.37 2.17 -2.25
N THR A 95 -1.55 1.87 -3.54
CA THR A 95 -0.43 1.80 -4.49
C THR A 95 0.24 3.16 -4.64
N ASP A 96 -0.53 4.24 -4.72
CA ASP A 96 0.00 5.59 -4.79
C ASP A 96 0.75 5.97 -3.50
N TRP A 97 0.20 5.63 -2.33
CA TRP A 97 0.89 5.79 -1.05
C TRP A 97 2.19 4.98 -1.00
N LEU A 98 2.15 3.70 -1.40
CA LEU A 98 3.32 2.83 -1.47
C LEU A 98 4.42 3.42 -2.34
N MET A 99 4.08 3.95 -3.51
CA MET A 99 5.06 4.55 -4.42
C MET A 99 5.66 5.83 -3.84
N ALA A 100 4.88 6.66 -3.13
CA ALA A 100 5.40 7.84 -2.42
C ALA A 100 6.32 7.44 -1.25
N ARG A 101 5.92 6.42 -0.48
CA ARG A 101 6.71 5.86 0.62
C ARG A 101 8.02 5.27 0.10
N LEU A 102 7.97 4.51 -0.99
CA LEU A 102 9.12 3.88 -1.62
C LEU A 102 10.13 4.92 -2.14
N ARG A 103 9.67 6.01 -2.78
CA ARG A 103 10.55 7.13 -3.17
C ARG A 103 11.28 7.72 -1.98
N SER A 104 10.58 7.89 -0.86
CA SER A 104 11.15 8.43 0.38
C SER A 104 12.21 7.49 0.96
N LEU A 105 11.93 6.18 1.02
CA LEU A 105 12.87 5.16 1.52
C LEU A 105 14.12 4.99 0.64
N LEU A 106 13.98 5.25 -0.67
CA LEU A 106 15.08 5.15 -1.63
C LEU A 106 15.84 6.47 -1.81
N GLU A 107 15.32 7.58 -1.29
CA GLU A 107 15.81 8.94 -1.54
C GLU A 107 15.83 9.27 -3.04
N TRP A 108 14.82 8.78 -3.78
CA TRP A 108 14.65 8.98 -5.23
C TRP A 108 13.51 9.96 -5.48
N GLN A 109 13.80 11.24 -5.24
CA GLN A 109 12.88 12.35 -5.49
C GLN A 109 12.77 12.69 -6.98
#